data_AF-A0A3S0QRP2-F1
#
_entry.id   AF-A0A3S0QRP2-F1
#
_cell.length_a   1.000
_cell.length_b   1.000
_cell.length_c   1.000
_cell.angle_alpha   90.00
_cell.angle_beta   90.00
_cell.angle_gamma   90.00
#
_symmetry.space_group_name_H-M   'P 1'
#
loop_
_entity.id
_entity.type
_entity.pdbx_description
1 polymer ?
#
loop_
_entity_poly.entity_id
_entity_poly.type
_entity_poly.pdbx_seq_one_letter_code
_entity_poly.pdbx_strand_id
1 'polypeptide(L)'
;MIETRGLIGSIEAADAMVKAANVNIVGKVHVGGGIVTVLVTGDVGAVKAATEAGSEAARRVGELLSVHVIPRPHSELLAILPK
;
A
#
# COMPACT_ATOMS: atom_id res chain seq x y z
N MET A 1 2.21 2.43 -2.14
CA MET A 1 1.39 1.23 -2.42
C MET A 1 2.19 -0.01 -2.09
N ILE A 2 1.52 -1.02 -1.56
CA ILE A 2 2.10 -2.32 -1.20
C ILE A 2 1.25 -3.40 -1.84
N GLU A 3 1.88 -4.33 -2.54
CA GLU A 3 1.25 -5.47 -3.19
C GLU A 3 1.76 -6.77 -2.56
N THR A 4 0.83 -7.65 -2.20
CA THR A 4 1.12 -8.94 -1.56
C THR A 4 0.40 -10.07 -2.29
N ARG A 5 0.94 -11.28 -2.17
CA ARG A 5 0.17 -12.50 -2.42
C ARG A 5 -0.48 -12.95 -1.12
N GLY A 6 -1.80 -12.93 -1.10
CA GLY A 6 -2.64 -13.24 0.06
C GLY A 6 -3.16 -11.99 0.75
N LEU A 7 -4.37 -12.11 1.31
CA LEU A 7 -5.07 -11.02 2.00
C LEU A 7 -4.45 -10.69 3.37
N ILE A 8 -3.91 -11.68 4.08
CA ILE A 8 -3.34 -11.49 5.43
C ILE A 8 -2.18 -10.49 5.38
N GLY A 9 -1.24 -10.69 4.45
CA GLY A 9 -0.11 -9.77 4.25
C GLY A 9 -0.56 -8.35 3.89
N SER A 10 -1.62 -8.20 3.10
CA SER A 10 -2.12 -6.89 2.69
C SER A 10 -2.78 -6.13 3.85
N ILE A 11 -3.51 -6.84 4.72
CA ILE A 11 -4.14 -6.26 5.92
C ILE A 11 -3.08 -5.82 6.94
N GLU A 12 -2.09 -6.68 7.22
CA GLU A 12 -0.97 -6.32 8.12
C GLU A 12 -0.18 -5.11 7.57
N ALA A 13 0.07 -5.08 6.25
CA ALA A 13 0.71 -3.95 5.62
C ALA A 13 -0.10 -2.65 5.79
N ALA A 14 -1.42 -2.73 5.59
CA ALA A 14 -2.32 -1.59 5.73
C ALA A 14 -2.31 -1.02 7.15
N ASP A 15 -2.42 -1.89 8.16
CA ASP A 15 -2.38 -1.51 9.57
C ASP A 15 -1.05 -0.86 9.96
N ALA A 16 0.07 -1.43 9.52
CA ALA A 16 1.40 -0.87 9.76
C ALA A 16 1.59 0.49 9.05
N MET A 17 1.11 0.65 7.81
CA MET A 17 1.21 1.91 7.06
C MET A 17 0.54 3.08 7.80
N VAL A 18 -0.70 2.90 8.26
CA VAL A 18 -1.45 3.98 8.93
C VAL A 18 -0.99 4.27 10.36
N LYS A 19 -0.31 3.31 11.01
CA LYS A 19 0.31 3.51 12.33
C LYS A 19 1.66 4.21 12.25
N ALA A 20 2.42 4.00 11.18
CA ALA A 20 3.78 4.50 11.05
C ALA A 20 3.85 5.98 10.66
N ALA A 21 2.86 6.49 9.91
CA ALA A 21 2.86 7.87 9.45
C ALA A 21 1.45 8.40 9.23
N ASN A 22 1.34 9.73 9.11
CA ASN A 22 0.07 10.40 8.81
C ASN A 22 -0.32 10.20 7.33
N VAL A 23 -0.93 9.05 7.03
CA VAL A 23 -1.42 8.68 5.69
C VAL A 23 -2.84 8.13 5.78
N ASN A 24 -3.60 8.27 4.69
CA ASN A 24 -4.95 7.73 4.57
C ASN A 24 -4.94 6.54 3.61
N ILE A 25 -5.68 5.48 3.94
CA ILE A 25 -5.93 4.38 3.00
C ILE A 25 -6.89 4.89 1.91
N VAL A 26 -6.44 4.80 0.66
CA VAL A 26 -7.27 5.11 -0.51
C VAL A 26 -8.14 3.91 -0.86
N GLY A 27 -7.59 2.71 -0.75
CA GLY A 27 -8.37 1.50 -0.98
C GLY A 27 -7.49 0.26 -1.12
N LYS A 28 -8.16 -0.86 -1.41
CA LYS A 28 -7.53 -2.14 -1.75
C LYS A 28 -8.05 -2.63 -3.11
N VAL A 29 -7.17 -3.20 -3.91
CA VAL A 29 -7.49 -3.76 -5.23
C VAL A 29 -7.12 -5.23 -5.26
N HIS A 30 -7.99 -6.06 -5.84
CA HIS A 30 -7.73 -7.47 -6.11
C HIS A 30 -7.67 -7.66 -7.62
N VAL A 31 -6.57 -8.24 -8.12
CA VAL A 31 -6.40 -8.48 -9.58
C VAL A 31 -6.51 -9.95 -9.97
N GLY A 32 -6.75 -10.83 -9.01
CA GLY A 32 -6.78 -12.30 -9.19
C GLY A 32 -5.46 -12.97 -8.79
N GLY A 33 -5.42 -14.30 -8.82
CA GLY A 33 -4.22 -15.08 -8.47
C GLY A 33 -3.72 -14.89 -7.03
N GLY A 34 -4.61 -14.44 -6.13
CA GLY A 34 -4.28 -14.10 -4.74
C GLY A 34 -3.56 -12.76 -4.58
N ILE A 35 -3.40 -11.95 -5.62
CA ILE A 35 -2.67 -10.67 -5.56
C ILE A 35 -3.60 -9.56 -5.04
N VAL A 36 -3.13 -8.87 -4.01
CA VAL A 36 -3.86 -7.77 -3.36
C VAL A 36 -2.94 -6.57 -3.19
N THR A 37 -3.40 -5.39 -3.64
CA THR A 37 -2.65 -4.13 -3.53
C THR A 37 -3.38 -3.17 -2.63
N VAL A 38 -2.68 -2.61 -1.64
CA VAL A 38 -3.17 -1.54 -0.76
C VAL A 38 -2.53 -0.22 -1.15
N LEU A 39 -3.37 0.81 -1.24
CA LEU A 39 -2.98 2.16 -1.62
C LEU A 39 -3.19 3.11 -0.45
N VAL A 40 -2.20 3.98 -0.24
CA VAL A 40 -2.25 5.06 0.76
C VAL A 40 -1.84 6.37 0.10
N THR A 41 -2.35 7.48 0.64
CA THR A 41 -2.07 8.84 0.20
C THR A 41 -1.70 9.74 1.38
N GLY A 42 -0.90 10.77 1.12
CA GLY A 42 -0.39 11.72 2.11
C GLY A 42 0.80 12.48 1.55
N ASP A 43 1.48 13.23 2.42
CA ASP A 43 2.74 13.89 2.06
C ASP A 43 3.81 12.85 1.70
N VAL A 44 4.69 13.18 0.74
CA VAL A 44 5.68 12.22 0.20
C VAL A 44 6.53 11.56 1.29
N GLY A 45 6.93 12.30 2.32
CA GLY A 45 7.69 11.76 3.45
C GLY A 45 6.88 10.77 4.29
N ALA A 46 5.62 11.09 4.56
CA ALA A 46 4.71 10.21 5.28
C ALA A 46 4.42 8.93 4.49
N VAL A 47 4.17 9.03 3.18
CA VAL A 47 3.96 7.87 2.30
C VAL A 47 5.20 6.98 2.26
N LYS A 48 6.41 7.56 2.17
CA LYS A 48 7.66 6.78 2.18
C LYS A 48 7.81 5.99 3.48
N ALA A 49 7.69 6.66 4.63
CA ALA A 49 7.77 6.01 5.95
C ALA A 49 6.71 4.93 6.14
N ALA A 50 5.47 5.21 5.73
CA ALA A 50 4.39 4.23 5.76
C ALA A 50 4.73 2.98 4.93
N THR A 51 5.18 3.16 3.68
CA THR A 51 5.47 2.02 2.81
C THR A 51 6.67 1.18 3.27
N GLU A 52 7.68 1.79 3.89
CA GLU A 52 8.80 1.06 4.50
C GLU A 52 8.29 0.16 5.63
N ALA A 53 7.58 0.72 6.61
CA ALA A 53 7.01 -0.03 7.74
C ALA A 53 6.02 -1.11 7.30
N GLY A 54 5.11 -0.78 6.37
CA GLY A 54 4.14 -1.73 5.84
C GLY A 54 4.79 -2.90 5.08
N SER A 55 5.90 -2.65 4.38
CA SER A 55 6.59 -3.70 3.62
C SER A 55 7.30 -4.69 4.53
N GLU A 56 7.89 -4.22 5.62
CA GLU A 56 8.50 -5.07 6.64
C GLU A 56 7.43 -5.91 7.33
N ALA A 57 6.30 -5.29 7.69
CA ALA A 57 5.18 -5.98 8.32
C ALA A 57 4.60 -7.07 7.41
N ALA A 58 4.36 -6.76 6.13
CA ALA A 58 3.89 -7.72 5.13
C ALA A 58 4.80 -8.95 4.99
N ARG A 59 6.13 -8.75 4.93
CA ARG A 59 7.11 -9.83 4.79
C ARG A 59 7.11 -10.80 5.98
N ARG A 60 6.70 -10.37 7.17
CA ARG A 60 6.65 -11.24 8.36
C ARG A 60 5.50 -12.23 8.34
N VAL A 61 4.38 -11.87 7.70
CA VAL A 61 3.13 -12.64 7.79
C VAL A 61 2.64 -13.17 6.44
N GLY A 62 3.35 -12.86 5.35
CA GLY A 62 2.96 -13.30 4.00
C GLY A 62 4.02 -13.00 2.95
N GLU A 63 3.61 -13.09 1.68
CA GLU A 63 4.48 -12.87 0.52
C GLU A 63 4.30 -11.43 0.01
N LEU A 64 5.34 -10.62 0.18
CA LEU A 64 5.41 -9.28 -0.41
C LEU A 64 5.86 -9.40 -1.88
N LEU A 65 5.08 -8.82 -2.79
CA LEU A 65 5.39 -8.79 -4.22
C LEU A 65 6.05 -7.47 -4.62
N SER A 66 5.42 -6.34 -4.29
CA SER A 66 5.84 -5.03 -4.77
C SER A 66 5.64 -3.93 -3.71
N VAL A 67 6.54 -2.94 -3.71
CA VAL A 67 6.42 -1.71 -2.93
C VAL A 67 6.78 -0.55 -3.82
N HIS A 68 5.95 0.49 -3.85
CA HIS A 68 6.22 1.66 -4.68
C HIS A 68 5.62 2.95 -4.11
N VAL A 69 6.31 4.06 -4.36
CA VAL A 69 5.90 5.41 -4.00
C VAL A 69 5.96 6.29 -5.24
N ILE A 70 4.87 7.01 -5.51
CA ILE A 70 4.78 8.01 -6.57
C ILE A 70 4.63 9.37 -5.88
N PRO A 71 5.69 10.18 -5.77
CA PRO A 71 5.64 11.47 -5.05
C PRO A 71 4.63 12.46 -5.61
N ARG A 72 4.43 12.43 -6.93
CA ARG A 72 3.55 13.37 -7.64
C ARG A 72 2.86 12.65 -8.81
N PRO A 73 1.80 11.86 -8.55
CA PRO A 73 1.09 11.16 -9.61
C PRO A 73 0.46 12.18 -10.57
N HIS A 74 0.45 11.85 -11.86
CA HIS A 74 -0.26 12.64 -12.86
C HIS A 74 -1.77 12.64 -12.55
N SER A 75 -2.47 13.75 -12.82
CA SER A 75 -3.88 13.91 -12.46
C SER A 75 -4.80 12.83 -13.09
N GLU A 76 -4.45 12.34 -14.27
CA GLU A 76 -5.17 11.25 -14.93
C GLU A 76 -5.18 9.94 -14.14
N LEU A 77 -4.19 9.67 -13.28
CA LEU A 77 -4.20 8.46 -12.46
C LEU A 77 -5.40 8.45 -11.50
N LEU A 78 -5.88 9.62 -11.06
CA LEU A 78 -7.03 9.70 -10.15
C LEU A 78 -8.31 9.12 -10.77
N ALA A 79 -8.40 9.03 -12.11
CA ALA A 79 -9.53 8.43 -12.79
C ALA A 79 -9.54 6.90 -12.73
N ILE A 80 -8.39 6.25 -12.51
CA ILE A 80 -8.24 4.79 -12.51
C ILE A 80 -7.95 4.20 -11.13
N LEU A 81 -7.57 5.03 -10.16
CA LEU A 81 -7.38 4.60 -8.78
C LEU A 81 -8.74 4.33 -8.11
N PRO A 82 -8.79 3.40 -7.13
CA PRO A 82 -10.01 3.17 -6.35
C PRO A 82 -10.46 4.46 -5.65
N LYS A 83 -11.78 4.65 -5.57
CA LYS A 83 -12.44 5.81 -4.96
C LYS A 83 -12.56 5.65 -3.44
#